data_AF-A0A419EYP4-F1
#
_entry.id   AF-A0A419EYP4-F1
#
_cell.length_a   1.000
_cell.length_b   1.000
_cell.length_c   1.000
_cell.angle_alpha   90.00
_cell.angle_beta   90.00
_cell.angle_gamma   90.00
#
_symmetry.space_group_name_H-M   'P 1'
#
loop_
_entity.id
_entity.type
_entity.pdbx_description
1 polymer ?
#
loop_
_entity_poly.entity_id
_entity_poly.type
_entity_poly.pdbx_seq_one_letter_code
_entity_poly.pdbx_strand_id
1 'polypeptide(L)'
;MNSNKYFILFLVFMIAGFLTACGEKKQDKQTKEQTKTEKKENIVREDEIIDVGAIDVNMNGMLFECPMDWNVIDDKPNSCPTCGMDLEEFTVVKVKENLVNNGYKVK
;
A
#
# COMPACT_ATOMS: atom_id res chain seq x y z
N MET A 1 -35.29 -38.45 -40.86
CA MET A 1 -34.21 -39.18 -40.15
C MET A 1 -33.02 -38.25 -39.92
N ASN A 2 -32.94 -37.52 -38.79
CA ASN A 2 -31.69 -36.92 -38.29
C ASN A 2 -31.73 -36.29 -36.88
N SER A 3 -32.73 -36.59 -36.04
CA SER A 3 -32.83 -35.99 -34.70
C SER A 3 -32.08 -36.75 -33.60
N ASN A 4 -31.74 -38.03 -33.82
CA ASN A 4 -31.01 -38.84 -32.83
C ASN A 4 -29.48 -38.64 -32.86
N LYS A 5 -28.92 -38.01 -33.91
CA LYS A 5 -27.49 -37.69 -33.96
C LYS A 5 -27.14 -36.51 -33.04
N TYR A 6 -28.01 -35.51 -32.95
CA TYR A 6 -27.80 -34.36 -32.06
C TYR A 6 -28.02 -34.70 -30.58
N PHE A 7 -28.97 -35.61 -30.27
CA PHE A 7 -29.19 -36.04 -28.88
C PHE A 7 -27.97 -36.78 -28.30
N ILE A 8 -27.35 -37.66 -29.09
CA ILE A 8 -26.14 -38.38 -28.67
C ILE A 8 -24.92 -37.45 -28.65
N LEU A 9 -24.84 -36.47 -29.57
CA LEU A 9 -23.75 -35.48 -29.58
C LEU A 9 -23.82 -34.51 -28.39
N PHE A 10 -25.02 -34.15 -27.92
CA PHE A 10 -25.22 -33.34 -26.71
C PHE A 10 -24.85 -34.10 -25.42
N LEU A 11 -25.08 -35.42 -25.40
CA LEU A 11 -24.78 -36.27 -24.24
C LEU A 11 -23.26 -36.48 -24.07
N VAL A 12 -22.50 -36.52 -25.16
CA VAL A 12 -21.02 -36.60 -25.11
C VAL A 12 -20.39 -35.28 -24.62
N PHE A 13 -21.00 -34.13 -24.90
CA PHE A 13 -20.48 -32.82 -24.44
C PHE A 13 -20.67 -32.57 -22.94
N MET A 14 -21.68 -33.17 -22.31
CA MET A 14 -21.94 -33.01 -20.87
C MET A 14 -21.02 -33.85 -19.97
N ILE A 15 -20.46 -34.95 -20.49
CA ILE A 15 -19.58 -35.85 -19.71
C ILE A 15 -18.13 -35.36 -19.71
N ALA A 16 -17.73 -34.53 -20.68
CA ALA A 16 -16.38 -33.99 -20.82
C ALA A 16 -16.14 -32.65 -20.08
N GLY A 17 -17.14 -32.11 -19.37
CA GLY A 17 -17.07 -30.78 -18.73
C GLY A 17 -16.61 -30.75 -17.27
N PHE A 18 -16.22 -31.88 -16.68
CA PHE A 18 -16.01 -32.02 -15.22
C PHE A 18 -14.53 -32.19 -14.78
N LEU A 19 -13.61 -31.53 -15.47
CA LEU A 19 -12.27 -31.19 -14.96
C LEU A 19 -12.05 -29.72 -15.35
N THR A 20 -12.02 -28.71 -14.48
CA THR A 20 -11.25 -28.62 -13.25
C THR A 20 -11.77 -27.38 -12.50
N ALA A 21 -12.53 -27.57 -11.42
CA ALA A 21 -12.82 -26.52 -10.46
C ALA A 21 -11.81 -26.63 -9.31
N CYS A 22 -10.71 -25.89 -9.43
CA CYS A 22 -9.91 -25.50 -8.27
C CYS A 22 -9.90 -23.98 -8.25
N GLY A 23 -10.62 -23.41 -7.30
CA GLY A 23 -10.59 -21.98 -7.04
C GLY A 23 -9.26 -21.60 -6.41
N GLU A 24 -8.69 -20.50 -6.90
CA GLU A 24 -7.92 -19.57 -6.09
C GLU A 24 -8.34 -18.17 -6.54
N LYS A 25 -8.93 -17.41 -5.61
CA LYS A 25 -8.90 -15.95 -5.70
C LYS A 25 -7.44 -15.56 -5.64
N LYS A 26 -6.84 -15.31 -6.80
CA LYS A 26 -5.52 -14.67 -6.84
C LYS A 26 -5.77 -13.18 -6.70
N GLN A 27 -5.65 -12.69 -5.46
CA GLN A 27 -5.08 -11.36 -5.26
C GLN A 27 -3.83 -11.30 -6.14
N ASP A 28 -3.76 -10.27 -6.98
CA ASP A 28 -2.60 -9.94 -7.79
C ASP A 28 -1.46 -9.54 -6.86
N LYS A 29 -0.82 -10.56 -6.31
CA LYS A 29 0.45 -10.54 -5.63
C LYS A 29 1.51 -10.35 -6.71
N GLN A 30 1.81 -9.09 -7.02
CA GLN A 30 3.04 -8.74 -7.72
C GLN A 30 4.22 -9.24 -6.88
N THR A 31 4.94 -10.22 -7.44
CA THR A 31 6.22 -10.67 -6.90
C THR A 31 7.30 -10.24 -7.88
N LYS A 32 8.09 -9.26 -7.42
CA LYS A 32 9.52 -9.03 -7.68
C LYS A 32 9.96 -8.74 -9.11
N GLU A 33 10.20 -7.47 -9.35
CA GLU A 33 11.51 -7.00 -9.82
C GLU A 33 12.09 -6.12 -8.70
N GLN A 34 13.19 -6.57 -8.11
CA GLN A 34 13.81 -5.95 -6.94
C GLN A 34 14.69 -4.79 -7.41
N THR A 35 14.38 -3.54 -7.02
CA THR A 35 15.31 -2.46 -6.62
C THR A 35 14.49 -1.21 -6.22
N LYS A 36 14.73 -0.66 -5.02
CA LYS A 36 14.10 0.53 -4.37
C LYS A 36 12.67 0.35 -3.78
N THR A 37 12.67 -0.28 -2.61
CA THR A 37 11.74 -0.20 -1.47
C THR A 37 10.43 0.57 -1.66
N GLU A 38 9.44 -0.14 -2.17
CA GLU A 38 8.01 0.13 -1.97
C GLU A 38 7.62 -0.35 -0.56
N LYS A 39 7.67 0.54 0.46
CA LYS A 39 6.90 0.42 1.72
C LYS A 39 5.86 1.54 1.73
N LYS A 40 4.97 1.53 0.74
CA LYS A 40 3.79 2.40 0.71
C LYS A 40 2.68 1.62 1.39
N GLU A 41 2.54 1.74 2.71
CA GLU A 41 1.28 1.42 3.41
C GLU A 41 1.28 1.76 4.90
N ASN A 42 2.43 2.06 5.53
CA ASN A 42 2.43 2.56 6.92
C ASN A 42 3.30 3.82 7.06
N ILE A 43 2.65 4.98 7.19
CA ILE A 43 3.28 6.30 7.39
C ILE A 43 3.77 6.52 8.83
N VAL A 44 3.44 5.59 9.74
CA VAL A 44 3.97 5.51 11.10
C VAL A 44 5.42 5.05 11.04
N ARG A 45 6.34 5.76 11.71
CA ARG A 45 7.76 5.38 11.72
C ARG A 45 8.06 4.49 12.92
N GLU A 46 8.32 3.21 12.69
CA GLU A 46 8.72 2.30 13.78
C GLU A 46 10.23 2.35 14.10
N ASP A 47 10.99 3.15 13.37
CA ASP A 47 12.45 3.18 13.45
C ASP A 47 12.95 3.93 14.70
N GLU A 48 14.08 3.47 15.27
CA GLU A 48 14.70 4.12 16.43
C GLU A 48 15.23 5.53 16.09
N ILE A 49 15.55 5.78 14.82
CA ILE A 49 16.02 7.08 14.31
C ILE A 49 15.27 7.39 13.01
N ILE A 50 14.58 8.53 12.97
CA ILE A 50 13.80 8.97 11.81
C ILE A 50 14.71 9.77 10.86
N ASP A 51 14.89 9.28 9.63
CA ASP A 51 15.60 10.01 8.57
C ASP A 51 14.60 10.86 7.78
N VAL A 52 14.37 12.10 8.23
CA VAL A 52 13.40 13.03 7.63
C VAL A 52 13.77 13.38 6.18
N GLY A 53 15.07 13.40 5.85
CA GLY A 53 15.52 13.69 4.49
C GLY A 53 15.14 12.59 3.49
N ALA A 54 15.05 11.34 3.94
CA ALA A 54 14.58 10.24 3.11
C ALA A 54 13.06 10.25 2.88
N ILE A 55 12.31 11.04 3.65
CA ILE A 55 10.85 11.18 3.52
C ILE A 55 10.48 12.16 2.40
N ASP A 56 11.24 13.24 2.23
CA ASP A 56 11.04 14.24 1.17
C ASP A 56 11.49 13.66 -0.19
N VAL A 57 10.67 12.76 -0.73
CA VAL A 57 10.94 12.05 -1.99
C VAL A 57 10.77 12.99 -3.17
N ASN A 58 9.88 13.98 -3.05
CA ASN A 58 9.62 14.95 -4.10
C ASN A 58 10.62 16.12 -4.11
N MET A 59 11.44 16.28 -3.06
CA MET A 59 12.50 17.29 -2.89
C MET A 59 11.99 18.73 -2.90
N ASN A 60 10.77 18.97 -2.42
CA ASN A 60 10.20 20.32 -2.31
C ASN A 60 10.50 21.00 -0.97
N GLY A 61 11.13 20.30 -0.01
CA GLY A 61 11.43 20.83 1.31
C GLY A 61 10.22 20.92 2.26
N MET A 62 9.10 20.31 1.88
CA MET A 62 7.84 20.27 2.63
C MET A 62 7.44 18.82 2.91
N LEU A 63 6.85 18.60 4.08
CA LEU A 63 6.37 17.31 4.54
C LEU A 63 5.03 17.48 5.25
N PHE A 64 4.26 16.41 5.29
CA PHE A 64 2.96 16.37 5.94
C PHE A 64 3.08 15.59 7.24
N GLU A 65 2.75 16.22 8.36
CA GLU A 65 2.92 15.66 9.70
C GLU A 65 1.60 15.77 10.49
N CYS A 66 1.30 14.78 11.34
CA CYS A 66 0.11 14.83 12.19
C CYS A 66 0.40 15.64 13.47
N PRO A 67 -0.33 16.73 13.75
CA PRO A 67 -0.10 17.55 14.96
C PRO A 67 -0.45 16.84 16.27
N MET A 68 -1.15 15.70 16.19
CA MET A 68 -1.49 14.85 17.34
C MET A 68 -0.56 13.65 17.51
N ASP A 69 0.14 13.25 16.44
CA ASP A 69 1.03 12.10 16.42
C ASP A 69 2.25 12.40 15.54
N TRP A 70 3.30 12.93 16.15
CA TRP A 70 4.53 13.36 15.48
C TRP A 70 5.27 12.25 14.75
N ASN A 71 4.92 10.97 15.02
CA ASN A 71 5.53 9.83 14.35
C ASN A 71 4.90 9.51 12.98
N VAL A 72 3.87 10.27 12.59
CA VAL A 72 3.11 10.10 11.35
C VAL A 72 3.53 11.19 10.37
N ILE A 73 4.40 10.84 9.42
CA ILE A 73 4.98 11.78 8.45
C ILE A 73 4.97 11.19 7.04
N ASP A 74 4.45 11.95 6.08
CA ASP A 74 4.36 11.59 4.66
C ASP A 74 4.87 12.73 3.76
N ASP A 75 5.26 12.39 2.52
CA ASP A 75 5.70 13.33 1.48
C ASP A 75 4.51 14.05 0.81
N LYS A 76 3.28 13.59 1.07
CA LYS A 76 2.06 14.00 0.37
C LYS A 76 0.92 14.25 1.35
N PRO A 77 -0.10 15.05 0.94
CA PRO A 77 -1.33 15.17 1.70
C PRO A 77 -1.96 13.79 1.88
N ASN A 78 -2.28 13.46 3.13
CA ASN A 78 -2.87 12.18 3.51
C ASN A 78 -3.65 12.36 4.81
N SER A 79 -4.42 11.36 5.21
CA SER A 79 -5.10 11.35 6.50
C SER A 79 -4.35 10.44 7.48
N CYS A 80 -4.23 10.87 8.74
CA CYS A 80 -3.56 10.12 9.78
C CYS A 80 -4.37 8.84 10.11
N PRO A 81 -3.78 7.64 10.03
CA PRO A 81 -4.49 6.39 10.29
C PRO A 81 -4.86 6.20 11.77
N THR A 82 -4.20 6.93 12.68
CA THR A 82 -4.43 6.84 14.13
C THR A 82 -5.60 7.71 14.57
N CYS A 83 -5.66 8.98 14.11
CA CYS A 83 -6.65 9.96 14.58
C CYS A 83 -7.72 10.33 13.53
N GLY A 84 -7.51 9.98 12.26
CA GLY A 84 -8.45 10.23 11.17
C GLY A 84 -8.47 11.66 10.63
N MET A 85 -7.66 12.58 11.17
CA MET A 85 -7.53 13.95 10.65
C MET A 85 -6.52 14.02 9.51
N ASP A 86 -6.63 15.04 8.67
CA ASP A 86 -5.64 15.30 7.63
C ASP A 86 -4.31 15.73 8.23
N LEU A 87 -3.21 15.35 7.58
CA LEU A 87 -1.87 15.80 7.92
C LEU A 87 -1.71 17.28 7.55
N GLU A 88 -1.00 18.02 8.38
CA GLU A 88 -0.69 19.43 8.14
C GLU A 88 0.68 19.56 7.45
N GLU A 89 0.79 20.55 6.56
CA GLU A 89 2.02 20.79 5.79
C GLU A 89 3.02 21.63 6.60
N PHE A 90 4.25 21.14 6.71
CA PHE A 90 5.36 21.79 7.41
C PHE A 90 6.64 21.73 6.59
N THR A 91 7.57 22.63 6.85
CA THR A 91 8.91 22.52 6.26
C THR A 91 9.66 21.34 6.87
N VAL A 92 10.57 20.73 6.10
CA VAL A 92 11.45 19.65 6.61
C VAL A 92 12.15 20.06 7.91
N VAL A 93 12.61 21.32 8.00
CA VAL A 93 13.24 21.85 9.22
C VAL A 93 12.27 21.82 10.39
N LYS A 94 11.03 22.26 10.18
CA LYS A 94 10.01 22.30 11.23
C LYS A 94 9.62 20.90 11.72
N VAL A 95 9.51 19.94 10.81
CA VAL A 95 9.26 18.53 11.16
C VAL A 95 10.39 17.97 12.02
N LYS A 96 11.66 18.24 11.67
CA LYS A 96 12.80 17.84 12.51
C LYS A 96 12.72 18.42 13.92
N GLU A 97 12.36 19.70 14.05
CA GLU A 97 12.16 20.35 15.34
C GLU A 97 11.02 19.70 16.14
N ASN A 98 9.87 19.46 15.50
CA ASN A 98 8.71 18.83 16.14
C ASN A 98 9.06 17.45 16.70
N LEU A 99 9.76 16.63 15.91
CA LEU A 99 10.24 15.32 16.33
C LEU A 99 11.17 15.41 17.56
N VAL A 100 12.20 16.26 17.51
CA VAL A 100 13.16 16.41 18.62
C VAL A 100 12.47 16.94 19.88
N ASN A 101 11.60 17.94 19.75
CA ASN A 101 10.86 18.52 20.88
C ASN A 101 9.91 17.51 21.55
N ASN A 102 9.49 16.48 20.82
CA ASN A 102 8.62 15.42 21.31
C ASN A 102 9.37 14.10 21.61
N GLY A 103 10.71 14.15 21.70
CA GLY A 103 11.53 13.04 22.18
C GLY A 103 11.94 12.00 21.13
N TYR A 104 11.69 12.27 19.85
CA TYR A 104 12.15 11.42 18.75
C TYR A 104 13.60 11.74 18.37
N LYS A 105 14.35 10.70 18.01
CA LYS A 105 15.70 10.86 17.47
C LYS A 105 15.63 11.02 15.97
N VAL A 106 16.35 12.01 15.44
CA VAL A 106 16.35 12.37 14.01
C VAL A 106 17.76 12.32 13.45
N LYS A 107 17.88 11.92 12.18
CA LYS A 107 19.13 11.92 11.42
C LYS A 107 19.32 13.17 10.55
#